data_AF-A0A445D356-F1
#
_entry.id   AF-A0A445D356-F1
#
_cell.length_a   1.000
_cell.length_b   1.000
_cell.length_c   1.000
_cell.angle_alpha   90.00
_cell.angle_beta   90.00
_cell.angle_gamma   90.00
#
_symmetry.space_group_name_H-M   'P 1'
#
loop_
_entity.id
_entity.type
_entity.pdbx_description
1 polymer ?
#
loop_
_entity_poly.entity_id
_entity_poly.type
_entity_poly.pdbx_seq_one_letter_code
_entity_poly.pdbx_strand_id
1 'polypeptide(L)'
;MSSMLHRSFKPAKCKTALKLAVSRIKLLKNKREAQVRQLKRELAQLLESGQDQTARIRVEHVVREEKTMAAYDLIEIYCELIAARLPMIESQKYLKPLK
;
A
#
# COMPACT_ATOMS: atom_id res chain seq x y z
N MET A 1 22.36 -38.41 -0.24
CA MET A 1 21.65 -37.77 0.89
C MET A 1 21.40 -36.32 0.47
N SER A 2 20.42 -36.12 -0.41
CA SER A 2 20.25 -34.88 -1.19
C SER A 2 18.82 -34.37 -1.01
N SER A 3 18.47 -33.93 0.20
CA SER A 3 17.13 -33.42 0.53
C SER A 3 17.16 -32.03 1.15
N MET A 4 18.21 -31.24 0.90
CA MET A 4 18.25 -29.83 1.24
C MET A 4 17.96 -29.00 0.00
N LEU A 5 16.95 -28.12 0.10
CA LEU A 5 16.60 -27.02 -0.81
C LEU A 5 15.73 -27.35 -2.04
N HIS A 6 14.48 -27.80 -1.83
CA HIS A 6 13.42 -27.46 -2.80
C HIS A 6 12.43 -26.46 -2.15
N ARG A 7 12.79 -25.18 -2.11
CA ARG A 7 11.80 -24.10 -1.90
C ARG A 7 10.96 -24.00 -3.17
N SER A 8 9.91 -24.81 -3.28
CA SER A 8 8.88 -24.61 -4.30
C SER A 8 7.94 -23.47 -3.92
N PHE A 9 7.44 -22.76 -4.92
CA PHE A 9 6.38 -21.77 -4.73
C PHE A 9 5.13 -22.45 -4.14
N LYS A 10 4.50 -21.83 -3.14
CA LYS A 10 3.29 -22.34 -2.48
C LYS A 10 2.12 -21.38 -2.73
N PRO A 11 1.30 -21.63 -3.77
CA PRO A 11 0.21 -20.74 -4.18
C PRO A 11 -0.77 -20.43 -3.03
N ALA A 12 -1.18 -21.45 -2.26
CA ALA A 12 -2.06 -21.23 -1.11
C ALA A 12 -1.48 -20.24 -0.08
N LYS A 13 -0.18 -20.34 0.23
CA LYS A 13 0.49 -19.39 1.14
C LYS A 13 0.55 -17.99 0.55
N CYS A 14 0.85 -17.87 -0.74
CA CYS A 14 0.86 -16.59 -1.45
C CYS A 14 -0.52 -15.94 -1.42
N LYS A 15 -1.59 -16.67 -1.75
CA LYS A 15 -2.98 -16.18 -1.70
C LYS A 15 -3.35 -15.66 -0.32
N THR A 16 -3.00 -16.39 0.75
CA THR A 16 -3.25 -15.95 2.12
C THR A 16 -2.48 -14.68 2.44
N ALA A 17 -1.19 -14.60 2.09
CA ALA A 17 -0.37 -13.42 2.32
C ALA A 17 -0.91 -12.18 1.60
N LEU A 18 -1.36 -12.31 0.34
CA LEU A 18 -1.96 -11.23 -0.44
C LEU A 18 -3.25 -10.72 0.20
N LYS A 19 -4.14 -11.62 0.66
CA LYS A 19 -5.37 -11.23 1.37
C LYS A 19 -5.06 -10.50 2.69
N LEU A 20 -4.08 -10.98 3.45
CA LEU A 20 -3.65 -10.32 4.69
C LEU A 20 -3.05 -8.94 4.40
N ALA A 21 -2.28 -8.79 3.32
CA ALA A 21 -1.73 -7.51 2.90
C ALA A 21 -2.83 -6.50 2.57
N VAL A 22 -3.86 -6.90 1.80
CA VAL A 22 -5.04 -6.06 1.52
C VAL A 22 -5.74 -5.60 2.80
N SER A 23 -6.03 -6.53 3.72
CA SER A 23 -6.64 -6.18 5.02
C SER A 23 -5.77 -5.22 5.84
N ARG A 24 -4.44 -5.43 5.83
CA ARG A 24 -3.49 -4.57 6.53
C ARG A 24 -3.44 -3.16 5.92
N ILE A 25 -3.46 -3.06 4.59
CA ILE A 25 -3.50 -1.79 3.85
C ILE A 25 -4.76 -1.00 4.23
N LYS A 26 -5.93 -1.63 4.28
CA LYS A 26 -7.19 -0.96 4.69
C LYS A 26 -7.07 -0.32 6.08
N LEU A 27 -6.53 -1.06 7.06
CA LEU A 27 -6.31 -0.54 8.41
C LEU A 27 -5.33 0.65 8.43
N LEU A 28 -4.24 0.55 7.66
CA LEU A 28 -3.23 1.60 7.57
C LEU A 28 -3.77 2.86 6.87
N LYS A 29 -4.58 2.70 5.83
CA LYS A 29 -5.28 3.81 5.16
C LYS A 29 -6.24 4.51 6.10
N ASN A 30 -7.08 3.78 6.83
CA ASN A 30 -8.04 4.38 7.77
C ASN A 30 -7.35 5.21 8.86
N LYS A 31 -6.27 4.68 9.45
CA LYS A 31 -5.46 5.42 10.43
C LYS A 31 -4.91 6.71 9.83
N ARG A 32 -4.36 6.60 8.62
CA ARG A 32 -3.72 7.72 7.94
C ARG A 32 -4.71 8.78 7.48
N GLU A 33 -5.89 8.39 7.02
CA GLU A 33 -6.95 9.32 6.63
C GLU A 33 -7.36 10.19 7.82
N ALA A 34 -7.47 9.60 9.02
CA ALA A 34 -7.69 10.36 10.25
C ALA A 34 -6.55 11.35 10.54
N GLN A 35 -5.30 10.93 10.36
CA GLN A 35 -4.13 11.80 10.51
C GLN A 35 -4.14 12.96 9.50
N VAL A 36 -4.43 12.69 8.22
CA VAL A 36 -4.51 13.73 7.18
C VAL A 36 -5.61 14.75 7.49
N ARG A 37 -6.78 14.30 7.94
CA ARG A 37 -7.86 15.22 8.38
C ARG A 37 -7.39 16.13 9.50
N GLN A 38 -6.66 15.59 10.48
CA GLN A 38 -6.11 16.38 11.57
C GLN A 38 -5.03 17.37 11.08
N LEU A 39 -4.10 16.93 10.23
CA LEU A 39 -3.07 17.79 9.64
C LEU A 39 -3.67 18.95 8.83
N LYS A 40 -4.77 18.71 8.09
CA LYS A 40 -5.48 19.76 7.33
C LYS A 40 -6.14 20.80 8.25
N ARG A 41 -6.67 20.40 9.40
CA ARG A 41 -7.21 21.35 10.40
C ARG A 41 -6.11 22.21 11.01
N GLU A 42 -4.98 21.60 11.37
CA GLU A 42 -3.83 22.33 11.88
C GLU A 42 -3.24 23.28 10.83
N LEU A 43 -3.21 22.87 9.55
CA LEU A 43 -2.82 23.75 8.45
C LEU A 43 -3.74 24.97 8.34
N ALA A 44 -5.06 24.79 8.45
CA ALA A 44 -6.01 25.90 8.42
C ALA A 44 -5.76 26.91 9.57
N GLN A 45 -5.54 26.41 10.79
CA GLN A 45 -5.23 27.25 11.96
C GLN A 45 -3.91 28.03 11.79
N LEU A 46 -2.88 27.41 11.18
CA LEU A 46 -1.61 28.09 10.89
C LEU A 46 -1.82 29.23 9.88
N LEU A 47 -2.64 29.02 8.87
CA LEU A 47 -2.96 30.06 7.88
C LEU A 47 -3.78 31.20 8.49
N GLU A 48 -4.78 30.89 9.32
CA GLU A 48 -5.58 31.90 10.05
C GLU A 48 -4.75 32.76 11.00
N SER A 49 -3.70 32.18 11.59
CA SER A 49 -2.77 32.89 12.48
C SER A 49 -1.58 33.55 11.75
N GLY A 50 -1.55 33.51 10.41
CA GLY A 50 -0.49 34.13 9.59
C GLY A 50 0.87 33.43 9.64
N GLN A 51 0.93 32.18 10.13
CA GLN A 51 2.17 31.42 10.27
C GLN A 51 2.56 30.70 8.96
N ASP A 52 2.73 31.46 7.88
CA ASP A 52 2.88 30.94 6.52
C ASP A 52 4.08 30.00 6.35
N GLN A 53 5.21 30.27 7.00
CA GLN A 53 6.39 29.40 6.89
C GLN A 53 6.12 28.01 7.47
N THR A 54 5.46 27.95 8.63
CA THR A 54 5.07 26.69 9.27
C THR A 54 3.97 25.99 8.46
N ALA A 55 3.02 26.76 7.91
CA ALA A 55 1.97 26.25 7.03
C ALA A 55 2.55 25.57 5.77
N ARG A 56 3.61 26.14 5.17
CA ARG A 56 4.31 25.53 4.02
C ARG A 56 4.91 24.16 4.35
N ILE A 57 5.58 24.05 5.49
CA ILE A 57 6.13 22.75 5.95
C ILE A 57 4.98 21.76 6.20
N ARG A 58 3.89 22.25 6.79
CA ARG A 58 2.73 21.41 7.12
C ARG A 58 2.02 20.87 5.88
N VAL A 59 1.87 21.67 4.82
CA VAL A 59 1.25 21.20 3.57
C VAL A 59 2.11 20.16 2.86
N GLU A 60 3.45 20.26 2.90
CA GLU A 60 4.33 19.22 2.38
C GLU A 60 4.12 17.87 3.09
N HIS A 61 3.88 17.90 4.40
CA HIS A 61 3.54 16.69 5.16
C HIS A 61 2.20 16.11 4.72
N VAL A 62 1.16 16.94 4.54
CA VAL A 62 -0.14 16.49 4.01
C VAL A 62 0.02 15.80 2.65
N VAL A 63 0.74 16.42 1.72
CA VAL A 63 1.00 15.87 0.38
C VAL A 63 1.73 14.54 0.45
N ARG A 64 2.71 14.39 1.35
CA ARG A 64 3.44 13.12 1.53
C ARG A 64 2.51 12.00 2.02
N GLU A 65 1.62 12.29 2.95
CA GLU A 65 0.66 11.30 3.45
C GLU A 65 -0.36 10.91 2.38
N GLU A 66 -0.88 11.87 1.60
CA GLU A 66 -1.79 11.61 0.47
C GLU A 66 -1.12 10.77 -0.63
N LYS A 67 0.13 11.09 -0.99
CA LYS A 67 0.90 10.26 -1.94
C LYS A 67 1.09 8.84 -1.44
N THR A 68 1.30 8.66 -0.14
CA THR A 68 1.46 7.31 0.41
C THR A 68 0.13 6.55 0.46
N MET A 69 -1.00 7.23 0.65
CA MET A 69 -2.32 6.62 0.50
C MET A 69 -2.55 6.14 -0.94
N ALA A 70 -2.21 6.96 -1.95
CA ALA A 70 -2.31 6.57 -3.35
C ALA A 70 -1.41 5.36 -3.69
N ALA A 71 -0.21 5.29 -3.10
CA ALA A 71 0.66 4.12 -3.25
C ALA A 71 0.03 2.84 -2.66
N TYR A 72 -0.68 2.96 -1.53
CA TYR A 72 -1.43 1.84 -0.96
C TYR A 72 -2.57 1.37 -1.85
N ASP A 73 -3.30 2.29 -2.51
CA ASP A 73 -4.34 1.95 -3.47
C ASP A 73 -3.78 1.11 -4.61
N LEU A 74 -2.62 1.52 -5.15
CA LEU A 74 -1.94 0.79 -6.21
C LEU A 74 -1.49 -0.60 -5.76
N ILE A 75 -0.92 -0.72 -4.56
CA ILE A 75 -0.49 -2.01 -4.02
C ILE A 75 -1.69 -2.94 -3.77
N GLU A 76 -2.81 -2.40 -3.26
CA GLU A 76 -4.04 -3.16 -3.05
C GLU A 76 -4.55 -3.77 -4.37
N ILE A 77 -4.62 -2.95 -5.43
CA ILE A 77 -5.00 -3.39 -6.78
C ILE A 77 -4.09 -4.52 -7.26
N TYR A 78 -2.77 -4.37 -7.11
CA TYR A 78 -1.83 -5.42 -7.52
C TYR A 78 -1.95 -6.69 -6.69
N CYS A 79 -2.19 -6.58 -5.39
CA CYS A 79 -2.41 -7.76 -4.54
C CYS A 79 -3.65 -8.55 -4.98
N GLU A 80 -4.74 -7.85 -5.29
CA GLU A 80 -5.98 -8.45 -5.80
C GLU A 80 -5.78 -9.07 -7.18
N LEU A 81 -5.09 -8.37 -8.09
CA LEU A 81 -4.76 -8.88 -9.42
C LEU A 81 -3.95 -10.18 -9.35
N ILE A 82 -2.88 -10.21 -8.55
CA ILE A 82 -2.04 -11.40 -8.39
C ILE A 82 -2.85 -12.54 -7.80
N ALA A 83 -3.68 -12.27 -6.78
CA ALA A 83 -4.53 -13.28 -6.16
C ALA A 83 -5.55 -13.87 -7.14
N ALA A 84 -6.10 -13.06 -8.04
CA ALA A 84 -7.03 -13.49 -9.10
C ALA A 84 -6.32 -14.31 -10.20
N ARG A 85 -5.07 -13.95 -10.53
CA ARG A 85 -4.27 -14.61 -11.58
C ARG A 85 -3.44 -15.79 -11.07
N LEU A 86 -3.53 -16.13 -9.79
CA LEU A 86 -2.69 -17.14 -9.15
C LEU A 86 -2.73 -18.53 -9.82
N PRO A 87 -3.88 -19.07 -10.29
CA PRO A 87 -3.90 -20.34 -11.01
C PRO A 87 -3.08 -20.31 -12.30
N MET A 88 -3.12 -19.18 -13.02
CA MET A 88 -2.33 -18.99 -14.23
C MET A 88 -0.84 -18.90 -13.89
N ILE A 89 -0.48 -18.19 -12.81
CA ILE A 89 0.91 -18.06 -12.34
C ILE A 89 1.47 -19.43 -11.94
N GLU A 90 0.67 -20.27 -11.27
CA GLU A 90 1.06 -21.62 -10.87
C GLU A 90 1.34 -22.53 -12.09
N SER A 91 0.58 -22.38 -13.18
CA SER A 91 0.76 -23.16 -14.39
C SER A 91 1.99 -22.77 -15.23
N GLN A 92 2.69 -21.68 -14.88
CA GLN A 92 3.79 -21.12 -15.67
C GLN A 92 5.14 -21.28 -14.97
N LYS A 93 6.14 -21.74 -15.72
CA LYS A 93 7.52 -21.87 -15.21
C LYS A 93 8.27 -20.53 -15.13
N TYR A 94 7.84 -19.53 -15.91
CA TYR A 94 8.44 -18.20 -16.00
C TYR A 94 7.35 -17.13 -16.09
N LEU A 95 7.63 -15.93 -15.56
CA LEU A 95 6.73 -14.79 -15.66
C LEU A 95 6.59 -14.36 -17.12
N LYS A 96 5.35 -14.31 -17.63
CA LYS A 96 5.08 -13.74 -18.96
C LYS A 96 4.83 -12.23 -18.85
N PRO A 97 5.26 -11.43 -19.84
CA PRO A 97 4.89 -10.02 -19.91
C PRO A 97 3.37 -9.85 -19.91
N LEU A 98 2.90 -8.80 -19.24
CA LEU A 98 1.55 -8.29 -19.42
C LEU A 98 1.46 -7.77 -20.87
N LYS A 99 0.68 -8.45 -21.71
CA LYS A 99 0.32 -7.98 -23.05
C LYS A 99 -0.91 -7.11 -22.97
#